data_AF-A0A349E0K8-F1
#
_entry.id   AF-A0A349E0K8-F1
#
_cell.length_a   1.000
_cell.length_b   1.000
_cell.length_c   1.000
_cell.angle_alpha   90.00
_cell.angle_beta   90.00
_cell.angle_gamma   90.00
#
_symmetry.space_group_name_H-M   'P 1'
#
loop_
_entity.id
_entity.type
_entity.pdbx_description
1 polymer ?
#
loop_
_entity_poly.entity_id
_entity_poly.type
_entity_poly.pdbx_seq_one_letter_code
_entity_poly.pdbx_strand_id
1 'polypeptide(L)'
;MKTRRLKNLYFLLLIVLLNLIGQVTTAQPSALNAYTWKKRVLLVFTAHSKHALYQEQIKAFEQATAGVLDRDLVVFKVVGNKGYTPDHKRLTKFQNQQLRKHYEVLPRQFQVILIGKDGGEKMRTIKQTMDVKRLFRTIDAMPMRRSEMRRKGGK
;
A
#
# COMPACT_ATOMS: atom_id res chain seq x y z
N MET A 1 17.22 12.15 51.46
CA MET A 1 17.83 11.49 50.28
C MET A 1 17.03 10.29 49.73
N LYS A 2 16.36 9.49 50.57
CA LYS A 2 15.55 8.30 50.18
C LYS A 2 14.36 8.60 49.25
N THR A 3 13.67 9.73 49.45
CA THR A 3 12.43 10.10 48.73
C THR A 3 12.66 10.51 47.27
N ARG A 4 13.81 11.10 46.95
CA ARG A 4 14.20 11.44 45.56
C ARG A 4 14.46 10.18 44.72
N ARG A 5 15.07 9.15 45.29
CA ARG A 5 15.30 7.87 44.61
C ARG A 5 13.99 7.14 44.30
N LEU A 6 13.02 7.21 45.21
CA LEU A 6 11.70 6.60 45.02
C LEU A 6 10.89 7.31 43.92
N LYS A 7 10.90 8.65 43.88
CA LYS A 7 10.26 9.43 42.82
C LYS A 7 10.89 9.17 41.44
N ASN A 8 12.21 9.06 41.37
CA ASN A 8 12.92 8.73 40.14
C ASN A 8 12.62 7.30 39.66
N LEU A 9 12.40 6.36 40.58
CA LEU A 9 11.99 4.99 40.26
C LEU A 9 10.56 4.94 39.71
N TYR A 10 9.62 5.67 40.32
CA TYR A 10 8.26 5.82 39.79
C TYR A 10 8.25 6.52 38.43
N PHE A 11 9.11 7.53 38.22
CA PHE A 11 9.26 8.22 36.95
C PHE A 11 9.83 7.32 35.85
N LEU A 12 10.82 6.48 36.18
CA LEU A 12 11.37 5.47 35.26
C LEU A 12 10.34 4.38 34.93
N LEU A 13 9.58 3.89 35.91
CA LEU A 13 8.48 2.95 35.69
C LEU A 13 7.39 3.54 34.79
N LEU A 14 7.05 4.83 34.96
CA LEU A 14 6.09 5.54 34.11
C LEU A 14 6.56 5.61 32.64
N ILE A 15 7.85 5.90 32.41
CA ILE A 15 8.42 5.94 31.04
C ILE A 15 8.41 4.56 30.39
N VAL A 16 8.72 3.49 31.14
CA VAL A 16 8.65 2.12 30.62
C VAL A 16 7.21 1.72 30.28
N LEU A 17 6.24 2.08 31.10
CA LEU A 17 4.81 1.86 30.82
C LEU A 17 4.30 2.65 29.60
N LEU A 18 4.81 3.85 29.33
CA LEU A 18 4.46 4.64 28.14
C LEU A 18 5.00 4.04 26.83
N ASN A 19 6.09 3.27 26.87
CA ASN A 19 6.66 2.59 25.70
C ASN A 19 6.00 1.21 25.41
N LEU A 20 5.11 0.75 26.29
CA LEU A 20 4.35 -0.50 26.15
C LEU A 20 3.01 -0.33 25.43
N ILE A 21 2.67 0.87 24.96
CA ILE A 21 1.61 1.06 23.96
C ILE A 21 2.16 0.49 22.65
N GLY A 22 2.02 -0.84 22.53
CA GLY A 22 2.50 -1.61 21.40
C GLY A 22 2.08 -0.99 20.09
N GLN A 23 3.03 -0.89 19.16
CA GLN A 23 2.75 -0.62 17.77
C GLN A 23 1.74 -1.65 17.30
N VAL A 24 0.45 -1.27 17.18
CA VAL A 24 -0.56 -2.10 16.52
C VAL A 24 -0.15 -2.13 15.05
N THR A 25 0.76 -3.02 14.73
CA THR A 25 1.09 -3.36 13.36
C THR A 25 -0.09 -4.16 12.85
N THR A 26 -1.03 -3.48 12.21
CA THR A 26 -2.08 -4.18 11.48
C THR A 26 -1.38 -5.08 10.47
N ALA A 27 -1.50 -6.39 10.68
CA ALA A 27 -0.87 -7.36 9.81
C ALA A 27 -1.31 -7.07 8.36
N GLN A 28 -0.33 -6.95 7.47
CA GLN A 28 -0.58 -6.72 6.06
C GLN A 28 -1.49 -7.82 5.49
N PRO A 29 -2.49 -7.49 4.63
CA PRO A 29 -3.30 -8.51 3.97
C PRO A 29 -2.43 -9.59 3.33
N SER A 30 -2.77 -10.85 3.60
CA SER A 30 -1.98 -12.02 3.21
C SER A 30 -1.62 -12.08 1.71
N ALA A 31 -2.50 -11.55 0.87
CA ALA A 31 -2.29 -11.45 -0.58
C ALA A 31 -1.11 -10.54 -0.98
N LEU A 32 -0.68 -9.63 -0.11
CA LEU A 32 0.37 -8.65 -0.37
C LEU A 32 1.74 -9.09 0.18
N ASN A 33 1.78 -10.09 1.06
CA ASN A 33 3.01 -10.55 1.72
C ASN A 33 4.13 -10.92 0.73
N ALA A 34 3.78 -11.52 -0.41
CA ALA A 34 4.75 -11.89 -1.44
C ALA A 34 5.40 -10.67 -2.15
N TYR A 35 4.82 -9.48 -1.99
CA TYR A 35 5.24 -8.24 -2.65
C TYR A 35 5.91 -7.25 -1.69
N THR A 36 5.66 -7.37 -0.39
CA THR A 36 6.32 -6.55 0.64
C THR A 36 7.84 -6.66 0.51
N TRP A 37 8.51 -5.51 0.62
CA TRP A 37 9.94 -5.26 0.40
C TRP A 37 10.46 -5.54 -1.02
N LYS A 38 9.64 -6.09 -1.92
CA LYS A 38 10.03 -6.49 -3.29
C LYS A 38 9.43 -5.59 -4.36
N LYS A 39 8.13 -5.31 -4.30
CA LYS A 39 7.36 -4.60 -5.32
C LYS A 39 6.42 -3.58 -4.67
N ARG A 40 6.15 -2.48 -5.39
CA ARG A 40 5.10 -1.53 -5.04
C ARG A 40 3.79 -2.11 -5.58
N VAL A 41 2.71 -1.99 -4.82
CA VAL A 41 1.42 -2.56 -5.22
C VAL A 41 0.43 -1.44 -5.49
N LEU A 42 -0.23 -1.50 -6.63
CA LEU A 42 -1.40 -0.69 -6.91
C LEU A 42 -2.65 -1.56 -6.80
N LEU A 43 -3.55 -1.23 -5.89
CA LEU A 43 -4.84 -1.87 -5.75
C LEU A 43 -5.88 -1.06 -6.52
N VAL A 44 -6.55 -1.67 -7.50
CA VAL A 44 -7.63 -1.05 -8.27
C VAL A 44 -8.94 -1.75 -7.95
N PHE A 45 -9.80 -1.09 -7.18
CA PHE A 45 -11.12 -1.58 -6.80
C PHE A 45 -12.19 -1.02 -7.73
N THR A 46 -13.17 -1.85 -8.07
CA THR A 46 -14.36 -1.46 -8.83
C THR A 46 -15.54 -2.39 -8.51
N ALA A 47 -16.76 -1.97 -8.83
CA ALA A 47 -17.95 -2.82 -8.78
C ALA A 47 -17.94 -3.90 -9.88
N HIS A 48 -17.57 -3.50 -11.10
CA HIS A 48 -17.59 -4.35 -12.29
C HIS A 48 -16.52 -3.91 -13.30
N SER A 49 -16.13 -4.83 -14.20
CA SER A 49 -15.05 -4.58 -15.15
C SER A 49 -15.41 -3.49 -16.17
N LYS A 50 -16.67 -3.35 -16.54
CA LYS A 50 -17.13 -2.33 -17.51
C LYS A 50 -17.22 -0.89 -16.95
N HIS A 51 -16.80 -0.65 -15.70
CA HIS A 51 -16.90 0.67 -15.09
C HIS A 51 -15.94 1.64 -15.81
N ALA A 52 -16.43 2.83 -16.21
CA ALA A 52 -15.66 3.76 -17.04
C ALA A 52 -14.30 4.13 -16.43
N LEU A 53 -14.29 4.59 -15.16
CA LEU A 53 -13.05 4.91 -14.44
C LEU A 53 -12.09 3.72 -14.31
N TYR A 54 -12.61 2.49 -14.24
CA TYR A 54 -11.77 1.31 -14.16
C TYR A 54 -11.07 1.06 -15.50
N GLN A 55 -11.81 1.12 -16.61
CA GLN A 55 -11.25 0.97 -17.95
C GLN A 55 -10.22 2.06 -18.26
N GLU A 56 -10.54 3.31 -17.93
CA GLU A 56 -9.64 4.44 -18.06
C GLU A 56 -8.34 4.23 -17.26
N GLN A 57 -8.48 3.83 -15.99
CA GLN A 57 -7.31 3.58 -15.13
C GLN A 57 -6.42 2.47 -15.68
N ILE A 58 -6.99 1.32 -16.06
CA ILE A 58 -6.22 0.19 -16.59
C ILE A 58 -5.51 0.59 -17.88
N LYS A 59 -6.20 1.26 -18.80
CA LYS A 59 -5.60 1.78 -20.05
C LYS A 59 -4.45 2.74 -19.79
N ALA A 60 -4.60 3.66 -18.83
CA ALA A 60 -3.54 4.60 -18.47
C ALA A 60 -2.27 3.89 -17.96
N PHE A 61 -2.42 2.79 -17.23
CA PHE A 61 -1.28 1.98 -16.78
C PHE A 61 -0.65 1.16 -17.89
N GLU A 62 -1.45 0.60 -18.80
CA GLU A 62 -0.94 -0.14 -19.97
C GLU A 62 -0.12 0.78 -20.88
N GLN A 63 -0.58 2.00 -21.11
CA GLN A 63 0.15 3.02 -21.89
C GLN A 63 1.46 3.47 -21.21
N ALA A 64 1.57 3.31 -19.89
CA ALA A 64 2.74 3.70 -19.11
C ALA A 64 3.64 2.52 -18.67
N THR A 65 3.56 1.39 -19.38
CA THR A 65 4.22 0.11 -19.00
C THR A 65 5.70 0.27 -18.62
N ALA A 66 6.49 1.02 -19.40
CA ALA A 66 7.91 1.22 -19.10
C ALA A 66 8.12 1.90 -17.73
N GLY A 67 7.31 2.93 -17.41
CA GLY A 67 7.38 3.64 -16.14
C GLY A 67 6.91 2.81 -14.95
N VAL A 68 5.94 1.90 -15.17
CA VAL A 68 5.47 0.91 -14.19
C VAL A 68 6.59 -0.08 -13.86
N LEU A 69 7.22 -0.64 -14.88
CA LEU A 69 8.29 -1.63 -14.73
C LEU A 69 9.53 -1.05 -14.04
N ASP A 70 10.00 0.14 -14.44
CA ASP A 70 11.19 0.76 -13.83
C ASP A 70 10.99 1.05 -12.32
N ARG A 71 9.74 1.26 -11.91
CA ARG A 71 9.35 1.53 -10.52
C ARG A 71 8.91 0.29 -9.76
N ASP A 72 9.16 -0.92 -10.28
CA ASP A 72 8.78 -2.17 -9.61
C ASP A 72 7.30 -2.18 -9.17
N LEU A 73 6.42 -1.54 -9.94
CA LEU A 73 5.01 -1.39 -9.61
C LEU A 73 4.22 -2.54 -10.24
N VAL A 74 3.31 -3.15 -9.48
CA VAL A 74 2.41 -4.21 -9.95
C VAL A 74 0.96 -3.89 -9.63
N VAL A 75 0.03 -4.37 -10.46
CA VAL A 75 -1.39 -4.01 -10.35
C VAL A 75 -2.23 -5.21 -9.91
N PHE A 76 -2.99 -5.03 -8.83
CA PHE A 76 -4.04 -5.94 -8.39
C PHE A 76 -5.40 -5.38 -8.82
N LYS A 77 -6.25 -6.25 -9.37
CA LYS A 77 -7.57 -5.88 -9.88
C LYS A 77 -8.64 -6.50 -9.00
N VAL A 78 -9.42 -5.68 -8.28
CA VAL A 78 -10.49 -6.13 -7.37
C VAL A 78 -11.84 -5.70 -7.92
N VAL A 79 -12.47 -6.58 -8.68
CA VAL A 79 -13.73 -6.36 -9.42
C VAL A 79 -14.88 -7.07 -8.72
N GLY A 80 -15.75 -6.29 -8.06
CA GLY A 80 -16.83 -6.83 -7.24
C GLY A 80 -16.28 -7.79 -6.19
N ASN A 81 -16.76 -9.02 -6.18
CA ASN A 81 -16.31 -10.07 -5.25
C ASN A 81 -15.14 -10.91 -5.78
N LYS A 82 -14.56 -10.54 -6.93
CA LYS A 82 -13.42 -11.24 -7.55
C LYS A 82 -12.19 -10.34 -7.48
N GLY A 83 -11.06 -10.91 -7.06
CA GLY A 83 -9.79 -10.21 -7.04
C GLY A 83 -8.78 -11.00 -7.85
N TYR A 84 -7.84 -10.31 -8.47
CA TYR A 84 -6.77 -10.92 -9.25
C TYR A 84 -5.44 -10.29 -8.89
N THR A 85 -4.44 -11.14 -8.73
CA THR A 85 -3.03 -10.77 -8.61
C THR A 85 -2.50 -10.26 -9.97
N PRO A 86 -1.28 -9.67 -10.01
CA PRO A 86 -0.65 -9.21 -11.24
C PRO A 86 -0.41 -10.31 -12.27
N ASP A 87 -0.24 -11.57 -11.84
CA ASP A 87 -0.09 -12.75 -12.69
C ASP A 87 -1.44 -13.41 -13.04
N HIS A 88 -2.55 -12.68 -12.91
CA HIS A 88 -3.91 -13.12 -13.25
C HIS A 88 -4.44 -14.29 -12.42
N LYS A 89 -3.77 -14.65 -11.32
CA LYS A 89 -4.30 -15.64 -10.37
C LYS A 89 -5.43 -15.04 -9.56
N ARG A 90 -6.48 -15.84 -9.35
CA ARG A 90 -7.65 -15.40 -8.60
C ARG A 90 -7.35 -15.39 -7.10
N LEU A 91 -7.66 -14.27 -6.44
CA LEU A 91 -7.66 -14.18 -4.99
C LEU A 91 -8.80 -15.01 -4.40
N THR A 92 -8.53 -15.63 -3.25
CA THR A 92 -9.57 -16.27 -2.45
C THR A 92 -10.60 -15.23 -1.98
N LYS A 93 -11.81 -15.69 -1.62
CA LYS A 93 -12.86 -14.83 -1.05
C LYS A 93 -12.36 -14.10 0.20
N PHE A 94 -11.64 -14.83 1.06
CA PHE A 94 -11.03 -14.28 2.27
C PHE A 94 -10.02 -13.17 1.96
N GLN A 95 -9.08 -13.40 1.04
CA GLN A 95 -8.11 -12.38 0.65
C GLN A 95 -8.76 -11.12 0.07
N ASN A 96 -9.80 -11.26 -0.76
CA ASN A 96 -10.54 -10.12 -1.30
C ASN A 96 -11.22 -9.32 -0.17
N GLN A 97 -11.88 -10.01 0.76
CA GLN A 97 -12.51 -9.38 1.92
C GLN A 97 -11.48 -8.72 2.84
N GLN A 98 -10.34 -9.35 3.07
CA GLN A 98 -9.23 -8.78 3.85
C GLN A 98 -8.74 -7.48 3.22
N LEU A 99 -8.50 -7.44 1.90
CA LEU A 99 -8.09 -6.22 1.21
C LEU A 99 -9.12 -5.10 1.37
N ARG A 100 -10.41 -5.38 1.13
CA ARG A 100 -11.47 -4.37 1.28
C ARG A 100 -11.58 -3.85 2.71
N LYS A 101 -11.53 -4.75 3.70
CA LYS A 101 -11.62 -4.40 5.11
C LYS A 101 -10.42 -3.58 5.56
N HIS A 102 -9.21 -4.03 5.24
CA HIS A 102 -7.97 -3.38 5.67
C HIS A 102 -7.83 -1.97 5.09
N TYR A 103 -8.24 -1.77 3.83
CA TYR A 103 -8.15 -0.47 3.17
C TYR A 103 -9.45 0.34 3.20
N GLU A 104 -10.45 -0.12 3.95
CA GLU A 104 -11.74 0.55 4.17
C GLU A 104 -12.47 0.90 2.87
N VAL A 105 -12.42 -0.02 1.89
CA VAL A 105 -13.04 0.18 0.57
C VAL A 105 -14.48 -0.30 0.59
N LEU A 106 -15.42 0.63 0.36
CA LEU A 106 -16.84 0.29 0.34
C LEU A 106 -17.17 -0.68 -0.82
N PRO A 107 -18.22 -1.51 -0.65
CA PRO A 107 -18.76 -2.28 -1.76
C PRO A 107 -19.10 -1.37 -2.94
N ARG A 108 -18.78 -1.82 -4.16
CA ARG A 108 -19.09 -1.13 -5.43
C ARG A 108 -18.40 0.22 -5.67
N GLN A 109 -17.53 0.68 -4.78
CA GLN A 109 -16.79 1.93 -4.97
C GLN A 109 -15.61 1.72 -5.93
N PHE A 110 -15.43 2.67 -6.87
CA PHE A 110 -14.17 2.79 -7.60
C PHE A 110 -13.14 3.49 -6.74
N GLN A 111 -11.99 2.83 -6.55
CA GLN A 111 -10.93 3.33 -5.69
C GLN A 111 -9.59 2.77 -6.11
N VAL A 112 -8.55 3.62 -6.10
CA VAL A 112 -7.18 3.23 -6.42
C VAL A 112 -6.27 3.59 -5.27
N ILE A 113 -5.44 2.64 -4.85
CA ILE A 113 -4.54 2.78 -3.71
C ILE A 113 -3.14 2.33 -4.10
N LEU A 114 -2.15 3.20 -3.86
CA LEU A 114 -0.73 2.88 -3.97
C LEU A 114 -0.21 2.42 -2.60
N ILE A 115 0.39 1.24 -2.58
CA ILE A 115 1.11 0.65 -1.45
C ILE A 115 2.60 0.61 -1.77
N GLY A 116 3.41 1.13 -0.84
CA GLY A 116 4.86 1.10 -0.95
C GLY A 116 5.44 -0.30 -0.77
N LYS A 117 6.73 -0.47 -1.09
CA LYS A 117 7.47 -1.69 -0.75
C LYS A 117 7.54 -1.93 0.75
N ASP A 118 7.46 -0.88 1.56
CA ASP A 118 7.38 -0.98 3.02
C ASP A 118 5.99 -1.44 3.52
N GLY A 119 5.03 -1.69 2.63
CA GLY A 119 3.67 -2.07 2.98
C GLY A 119 2.79 -0.89 3.41
N GLY A 120 3.32 0.33 3.48
CA GLY A 120 2.53 1.51 3.84
C GLY A 120 1.69 2.01 2.66
N GLU A 121 0.47 2.45 2.93
CA GLU A 121 -0.32 3.23 1.97
C GLU A 121 0.36 4.57 1.71
N LYS A 122 0.48 4.96 0.43
CA LYS A 122 1.19 6.16 -0.01
C LYS A 122 0.29 7.17 -0.71
N MET A 123 -0.73 6.69 -1.39
CA MET A 123 -1.66 7.52 -2.13
C MET A 123 -2.97 6.79 -2.34
N ARG A 124 -4.07 7.53 -2.29
CA ARG A 124 -5.44 7.03 -2.45
C ARG A 124 -6.25 7.99 -3.32
N THR A 125 -7.11 7.41 -4.15
CA THR A 125 -8.14 8.15 -4.90
C THR A 125 -9.47 7.43 -4.77
N ILE A 126 -10.55 8.19 -4.69
CA ILE A 126 -11.91 7.70 -4.50
C ILE A 126 -12.77 8.30 -5.60
N LYS A 127 -13.55 7.46 -6.31
CA LYS A 127 -14.47 7.89 -7.37
C LYS A 127 -13.83 8.71 -8.50
N GLN A 128 -12.50 8.61 -8.68
CA GLN A 128 -11.74 9.27 -9.75
C GLN A 128 -10.49 8.44 -10.07
N THR A 129 -9.98 8.53 -11.30
CA THR A 129 -8.72 7.90 -11.68
C THR A 129 -7.52 8.54 -10.95
N MET A 130 -6.49 7.74 -10.76
CA MET A 130 -5.20 8.17 -10.27
C MET A 130 -4.33 8.59 -11.44
N ASP A 131 -3.95 9.87 -11.45
CA ASP A 131 -3.02 10.42 -12.43
C ASP A 131 -1.67 9.69 -12.36
N VAL A 132 -1.26 9.09 -13.47
CA VAL A 132 -0.06 8.26 -13.57
C VAL A 132 1.21 9.11 -13.37
N LYS A 133 1.22 10.36 -13.84
CA LYS A 133 2.37 11.26 -13.64
C LYS A 133 2.55 11.60 -12.17
N ARG A 134 1.47 11.94 -11.47
CA ARG A 134 1.46 12.21 -10.03
C ARG A 134 1.88 10.98 -9.24
N LEU A 135 1.34 9.80 -9.58
CA LEU A 135 1.74 8.52 -8.98
C LEU A 135 3.26 8.32 -9.08
N PHE A 136 3.84 8.48 -10.27
CA PHE A 136 5.28 8.29 -10.48
C PHE A 136 6.11 9.29 -9.69
N ARG A 137 5.72 10.58 -9.66
CA ARG A 137 6.37 11.58 -8.81
C ARG A 137 6.30 11.20 -7.33
N THR A 138 5.15 10.74 -6.86
CA THR A 138 4.99 10.25 -5.48
C THR A 138 5.93 9.07 -5.20
N ILE A 139 6.05 8.13 -6.14
CA ILE A 139 6.95 6.98 -6.01
C ILE A 139 8.41 7.44 -5.95
N ASP A 140 8.82 8.32 -6.86
CA ASP A 140 10.21 8.81 -6.98
C ASP A 140 10.64 9.64 -5.76
N ALA A 141 9.68 10.29 -5.11
CA ALA A 141 9.91 10.99 -3.85
C ALA A 141 10.13 10.03 -2.65
N MET A 142 9.82 8.73 -2.75
CA MET A 142 9.96 7.81 -1.60
C MET A 142 11.42 7.48 -1.29
N PRO A 143 11.84 7.42 -0.01
CA PRO A 143 13.24 7.19 0.38
C PRO A 143 13.85 5.94 -0.27
N MET A 144 13.14 4.80 -0.23
CA MET A 144 13.60 3.56 -0.86
C MET A 144 13.80 3.71 -2.37
N ARG A 145 12.93 4.47 -3.05
CA ARG A 145 13.06 4.73 -4.48
C ARG A 145 14.28 5.61 -4.79
N ARG A 146 14.56 6.63 -3.97
CA ARG A 146 15.77 7.44 -4.11
C ARG A 146 17.03 6.59 -3.95
N SER A 147 17.05 5.64 -3.00
CA SER A 147 18.16 4.69 -2.84
C SER A 147 18.31 3.75 -4.04
N GLU A 148 17.21 3.24 -4.61
CA GLU A 148 17.23 2.44 -5.84
C GLU A 148 17.85 3.21 -7.01
N MET A 149 17.44 4.47 -7.21
CA MET A 149 17.94 5.32 -8.31
C MET A 149 19.43 5.64 -8.14
N ARG A 150 19.88 5.95 -6.91
CA ARG A 150 21.32 6.16 -6.62
C ARG A 150 22.15 4.91 -6.95
N ARG A 151 21.66 3.72 -6.60
CA ARG A 151 22.34 2.45 -6.89
C ARG A 151 22.35 2.11 -8.38
N LYS A 152 21.32 2.50 -9.14
CA LYS A 152 21.26 2.31 -10.60
C LYS A 152 22.14 3.30 -11.37
N GLY A 153 22.21 4.56 -10.94
CA GLY A 153 22.97 5.62 -11.62
C GLY A 153 24.46 5.70 -11.27
N GLY A 154 24.93 4.90 -10.31
CA GLY A 154 26.37 4.74 -10.00
C GLY A 154 27.03 3.59 -10.76
N LYS A 155 26.43 3.15 -11.87
CA LYS A 155 27.01 2.21 -12.82
C LYS A 155 27.30 2.92 -14.13
#